data_AF-A0A7W5CJ82-F1
#
_entry.id   AF-A0A7W5CJ82-F1
#
_cell.length_a   1.000
_cell.length_b   1.000
_cell.length_c   1.000
_cell.angle_alpha   90.00
_cell.angle_beta   90.00
_cell.angle_gamma   90.00
#
_symmetry.space_group_name_H-M   'P 1'
#
loop_
_entity.id
_entity.type
_entity.pdbx_description
1 polymer ?
#
loop_
_entity_poly.entity_id
_entity_poly.type
_entity_poly.pdbx_seq_one_letter_code
_entity_poly.pdbx_strand_id
1 'polypeptide(L)'
;MGVVTNGCKLGCCTAEVAALPRGGWDDAGSNIDGRRREHLRREWAATSARIDRMQGDYPKCKLCGQPAVRLDAAGLCSKVTDSHKTQRVRLGLPPVPAPAPGARGRGGRR
;
A
#
# COMPACT_ATOMS: atom_id res chain seq x y z
N MET A 1 26.06 -11.35 24.21
CA MET A 1 25.77 -11.01 22.79
C MET A 1 24.27 -10.87 22.65
N GLY A 2 23.79 -9.63 22.62
CA GLY A 2 22.37 -9.31 22.76
C GLY A 2 21.57 -9.71 21.53
N VAL A 3 20.44 -10.39 21.76
CA VAL A 3 19.44 -10.69 20.74
C VAL A 3 18.89 -9.36 20.22
N VAL A 4 19.36 -8.94 19.05
CA VAL A 4 18.77 -7.82 18.30
C VAL A 4 17.42 -8.32 17.81
N THR A 5 16.40 -8.19 18.67
CA THR A 5 15.04 -8.63 18.39
C THR A 5 14.50 -7.93 17.15
N ASN A 6 13.54 -8.58 16.47
CA ASN A 6 12.95 -8.25 15.17
C ASN A 6 12.39 -6.81 14.97
N GLY A 7 12.54 -5.89 15.93
CA GLY A 7 12.09 -4.50 15.83
C GLY A 7 12.65 -3.75 14.62
N CYS A 8 13.94 -3.92 14.28
CA CYS A 8 14.53 -3.26 13.10
C CYS A 8 13.84 -3.63 11.78
N LYS A 9 13.30 -4.86 11.64
CA LYS A 9 12.57 -5.27 10.42
C LYS A 9 11.22 -4.57 10.24
N LEU A 10 10.66 -4.00 11.33
CA LEU A 10 9.42 -3.25 11.34
C LEU A 10 9.65 -1.72 11.43
N GLY A 11 10.86 -1.26 11.09
CA GLY A 11 11.20 0.17 11.02
C GLY A 11 11.60 0.83 12.34
N CYS A 12 11.93 0.07 13.40
CA CYS A 12 12.23 0.61 14.74
C CYS A 12 13.65 1.21 14.91
N CYS A 13 14.18 1.92 13.92
CA CYS A 13 15.60 2.24 13.87
C CYS A 13 16.05 3.36 14.83
N THR A 14 15.20 3.86 15.73
CA THR A 14 15.63 4.76 16.81
C THR A 14 16.08 3.94 18.01
N ALA A 15 17.23 4.30 18.61
CA ALA A 15 17.82 3.58 19.73
C ALA A 15 16.84 3.41 20.91
N GLU A 16 16.01 4.44 21.15
CA GLU A 16 14.97 4.44 22.19
C GLU A 16 13.88 3.37 21.96
N VAL A 17 13.43 3.18 20.70
CA VAL A 17 12.37 2.20 20.37
C VAL A 17 12.96 0.80 20.20
N ALA A 18 14.19 0.69 19.71
CA ALA A 18 14.89 -0.59 19.56
C ALA A 18 15.16 -1.29 20.90
N ALA A 19 15.31 -0.52 21.97
CA ALA A 19 15.51 -1.03 23.32
C ALA A 19 14.20 -1.46 24.03
N LEU A 20 13.03 -1.19 23.43
CA LEU A 20 11.75 -1.58 24.04
C LEU A 20 11.59 -3.10 24.08
N PRO A 21 11.16 -3.68 25.23
CA PRO A 21 10.82 -5.10 25.29
C PRO A 21 9.74 -5.43 24.25
N ARG A 22 9.94 -6.51 23.49
CA ARG A 22 9.11 -6.91 22.35
C ARG A 22 8.81 -5.79 21.34
N GLY A 23 9.71 -4.82 21.22
CA GLY A 23 9.49 -3.67 20.34
C GLY A 23 8.33 -2.76 20.78
N GLY A 24 7.93 -2.79 22.06
CA GLY A 24 6.89 -1.90 22.61
C GLY A 24 5.48 -2.48 22.62
N TRP A 25 5.31 -3.78 22.42
CA TRP A 25 4.03 -4.48 22.58
C TRP A 25 3.89 -5.11 23.98
N ASP A 26 2.70 -5.02 24.55
CA ASP A 26 2.33 -5.72 25.79
C ASP A 26 2.18 -7.24 25.58
N ASP A 27 1.96 -7.98 26.68
CA ASP A 27 1.93 -9.45 26.64
C ASP A 27 0.76 -10.00 25.85
N ALA A 28 -0.35 -9.27 25.86
CA ALA A 28 -1.54 -9.60 25.10
C ALA A 28 -1.42 -9.23 23.61
N GLY A 29 -0.44 -8.42 23.22
CA GLY A 29 -0.33 -7.87 21.86
C GLY A 29 -1.46 -6.91 21.49
N SER A 30 -2.18 -6.37 22.48
CA SER A 30 -3.34 -5.50 22.29
C SER A 30 -2.99 -4.03 22.52
N ASN A 31 -1.96 -3.75 23.31
CA ASN A 31 -1.50 -2.39 23.58
C ASN A 31 -0.07 -2.15 23.10
N ILE A 32 0.17 -0.92 22.68
CA ILE A 32 1.47 -0.46 22.19
C ILE A 32 1.96 0.74 23.02
N ASP A 33 3.22 0.69 23.44
CA ASP A 33 3.93 1.77 24.15
C ASP A 33 3.83 3.08 23.34
N GLY A 34 3.63 4.20 24.05
CA GLY A 34 3.46 5.51 23.44
C GLY A 34 4.63 5.93 22.54
N ARG A 35 5.86 5.58 22.90
CA ARG A 35 7.06 5.87 22.09
C ARG A 35 7.03 5.12 20.77
N ARG A 36 6.68 3.83 20.79
CA ARG A 36 6.52 3.04 19.57
C ARG A 36 5.39 3.57 18.70
N ARG A 37 4.28 4.01 19.30
CA ARG A 37 3.15 4.60 18.59
C ARG A 37 3.53 5.88 17.85
N GLU A 38 4.20 6.81 18.53
CA GLU A 38 4.66 8.06 17.91
C GLU A 38 5.69 7.80 16.80
N HIS A 39 6.59 6.84 17.01
CA HIS A 39 7.53 6.41 15.98
C HIS A 39 6.82 5.89 14.72
N LEU A 40 5.85 4.98 14.89
CA LEU A 40 5.05 4.47 13.77
C LEU A 40 4.27 5.59 13.07
N ARG A 41 3.76 6.58 13.80
CA ARG A 41 3.09 7.74 13.21
C ARG A 41 4.01 8.52 12.28
N ARG A 42 5.26 8.77 12.70
CA ARG A 42 6.28 9.48 11.90
C ARG A 42 6.70 8.68 10.68
N GLU A 43 6.98 7.39 10.86
CA GLU A 43 7.35 6.48 9.76
C GLU A 43 6.22 6.35 8.75
N TRP A 44 4.97 6.24 9.21
CA TRP A 44 3.79 6.24 8.36
C TRP A 44 3.73 7.52 7.54
N ALA A 45 3.80 8.69 8.17
CA ALA A 45 3.77 9.97 7.46
C ALA A 45 4.88 10.08 6.40
N ALA A 46 6.12 9.72 6.74
CA ALA A 46 7.24 9.75 5.82
C ALA A 46 7.09 8.73 4.67
N THR A 47 6.49 7.57 4.94
CA THR A 47 6.23 6.54 3.93
C THR A 47 5.08 6.94 3.00
N SER A 48 3.99 7.47 3.55
CA SER A 48 2.87 8.03 2.79
C SER A 48 3.36 9.12 1.84
N ALA A 49 4.16 10.09 2.32
CA ALA A 49 4.71 11.14 1.47
C ALA A 49 5.59 10.60 0.33
N ARG A 50 6.34 9.52 0.57
CA ARG A 50 7.12 8.84 -0.49
C ARG A 50 6.21 8.16 -1.51
N ILE A 51 5.16 7.47 -1.05
CA ILE A 51 4.17 6.84 -1.92
C ILE A 51 3.46 7.88 -2.78
N ASP A 52 3.00 8.97 -2.18
CA ASP A 52 2.31 10.06 -2.89
C ASP A 52 3.21 10.66 -3.98
N ARG A 53 4.50 10.86 -3.68
CA ARG A 53 5.47 11.32 -4.67
C ARG A 53 5.66 10.30 -5.80
N MET A 54 5.79 9.01 -5.48
CA MET A 54 5.95 7.96 -6.50
C MET A 54 4.71 7.80 -7.38
N GLN A 55 3.53 8.09 -6.85
CA GLN A 55 2.26 8.03 -7.58
C GLN A 55 1.87 9.36 -8.24
N GLY A 56 2.64 10.44 -8.01
CA GLY A 56 2.31 11.78 -8.49
C GLY A 56 2.13 11.86 -10.01
N ASP A 57 2.96 11.13 -10.75
CA ASP A 57 2.96 11.11 -12.22
C ASP A 57 2.05 10.02 -12.80
N TYR A 58 1.32 9.26 -11.97
CA TYR A 58 0.47 8.18 -12.47
C TYR A 58 -0.74 8.76 -13.20
N PRO A 59 -1.12 8.18 -14.34
CA PRO A 59 -2.29 8.62 -15.07
C PRO A 59 -3.56 8.41 -14.22
N LYS A 60 -4.47 9.37 -14.29
CA LYS A 60 -5.72 9.35 -13.53
C LYS A 60 -6.85 8.73 -14.35
N CYS A 61 -7.61 7.84 -13.72
CA CYS A 61 -8.80 7.24 -14.33
C CYS A 61 -9.82 8.32 -14.71
N LYS A 62 -10.29 8.32 -15.95
CA LYS A 62 -11.28 9.30 -16.44
C LYS A 62 -12.63 9.23 -15.71
N LEU A 63 -12.96 8.08 -15.11
CA LEU A 63 -14.23 7.89 -14.39
C LEU A 63 -14.14 8.28 -12.91
N CYS A 64 -13.13 7.79 -12.18
CA CYS A 64 -13.05 7.99 -10.73
C CYS A 64 -11.94 8.94 -10.27
N GLY A 65 -11.12 9.48 -11.18
CA GLY A 65 -10.05 10.42 -10.88
C GLY A 65 -8.86 9.82 -10.12
N GLN A 66 -8.92 8.53 -9.79
CA GLN A 66 -7.90 7.86 -8.97
C GLN A 66 -6.65 7.58 -9.82
N PRO A 67 -5.43 7.77 -9.24
CA PRO A 67 -4.19 7.38 -9.89
C PRO A 67 -4.18 5.87 -10.16
N ALA A 68 -3.68 5.47 -11.32
CA ALA A 68 -3.52 4.07 -11.68
C ALA A 68 -2.18 3.85 -12.38
N VAL A 69 -1.51 2.73 -12.09
CA VAL A 69 -0.24 2.36 -12.75
C VAL A 69 -0.41 2.30 -14.27
N ARG A 70 -1.59 1.83 -14.72
CA ARG A 70 -1.98 1.79 -16.13
C ARG A 70 -3.47 2.05 -16.25
N LEU A 71 -3.84 2.68 -17.35
CA LEU A 71 -5.21 2.77 -17.83
C LEU A 71 -5.35 1.88 -19.07
N ASP A 72 -6.58 1.43 -19.34
CA ASP A 72 -6.88 0.81 -20.61
C ASP A 72 -6.98 1.85 -21.75
N ALA A 73 -7.23 1.37 -22.98
CA ALA A 73 -7.39 2.24 -24.14
C ALA A 73 -8.51 3.29 -23.99
N ALA A 74 -9.49 3.05 -23.12
CA ALA A 74 -10.57 3.99 -22.83
C ALA A 74 -10.22 4.99 -21.71
N GLY A 75 -9.02 4.90 -21.12
CA GLY A 75 -8.62 5.74 -20.00
C GLY A 75 -9.24 5.33 -18.66
N LEU A 76 -9.70 4.08 -18.53
CA LEU A 76 -10.30 3.54 -17.31
C LEU A 76 -9.30 2.67 -16.54
N CYS A 77 -9.37 2.73 -15.21
CA CYS A 77 -8.63 1.82 -14.34
C CYS A 77 -9.30 0.44 -14.25
N SER A 78 -8.60 -0.53 -13.64
CA SER A 78 -9.04 -1.92 -13.50
C SER A 78 -10.14 -2.17 -12.46
N LYS A 79 -10.74 -1.12 -11.87
CA LYS A 79 -11.79 -1.27 -10.86
C LYS A 79 -13.03 -1.94 -11.45
N VAL A 80 -13.63 -2.83 -10.65
CA VAL A 80 -14.84 -3.59 -10.99
C VAL A 80 -16.08 -3.09 -10.23
N THR A 81 -16.06 -1.85 -9.73
CA THR A 81 -17.24 -1.23 -9.11
C THR A 81 -18.38 -1.11 -10.11
N ASP A 82 -19.63 -1.09 -9.67
CA ASP A 82 -20.77 -1.07 -10.59
C ASP A 82 -20.75 0.13 -11.54
N SER A 83 -20.29 1.31 -11.08
CA SER A 83 -20.07 2.48 -11.94
C SER A 83 -19.09 2.22 -13.09
N HIS A 84 -18.02 1.46 -12.85
CA HIS A 84 -17.04 1.07 -13.88
C HIS A 84 -17.65 0.05 -14.83
N LYS A 85 -18.40 -0.93 -14.33
CA LYS A 85 -19.11 -1.89 -15.18
C LYS A 85 -20.09 -1.18 -16.11
N THR A 86 -20.95 -0.31 -15.57
CA THR A 86 -21.92 0.47 -16.35
C THR A 86 -21.23 1.35 -17.39
N GLN A 87 -20.14 2.04 -17.02
CA GLN A 87 -19.39 2.86 -17.98
C GLN A 87 -18.79 2.02 -19.11
N ARG A 88 -18.29 0.81 -18.82
CA ARG A 88 -17.76 -0.09 -19.85
C ARG A 88 -18.85 -0.60 -20.78
N VAL A 89 -20.01 -0.98 -20.25
CA VAL A 89 -21.19 -1.36 -21.05
C VAL A 89 -21.60 -0.22 -21.99
N ARG A 90 -21.66 1.02 -21.48
CA ARG A 90 -21.98 2.22 -22.30
C ARG A 90 -20.98 2.44 -23.44
N LEU A 91 -19.71 2.13 -23.21
CA LEU A 91 -18.64 2.28 -24.21
C LEU A 91 -18.48 1.06 -25.12
N GLY A 92 -19.31 0.02 -24.97
CA GLY A 92 -19.17 -1.23 -25.71
C GLY A 92 -17.87 -2.00 -25.40
N LEU A 93 -17.30 -1.79 -24.22
CA LEU A 93 -16.03 -2.39 -23.81
C LEU A 93 -16.25 -3.72 -23.06
N PRO A 94 -15.30 -4.67 -23.14
CA PRO A 94 -15.35 -5.90 -22.36
C PRO A 94 -15.29 -5.61 -20.85
N PRO A 95 -15.87 -6.47 -19.99
CA PRO A 95 -15.88 -6.29 -18.54
C PRO A 95 -14.47 -6.45 -17.94
N VAL A 96 -13.79 -5.32 -17.75
CA VAL A 96 -12.39 -5.14 -17.31
C VAL A 96 -11.36 -5.92 -18.17
N PRO A 97 -10.26 -5.30 -18.63
CA PRO A 97 -9.27 -6.04 -19.40
C PRO A 97 -8.66 -7.14 -18.51
N ALA A 98 -8.56 -8.36 -19.03
CA ALA A 98 -7.69 -9.36 -18.44
C ALA A 98 -6.27 -8.77 -18.29
N PRO A 99 -5.52 -9.05 -17.22
CA PRO A 99 -4.15 -8.57 -17.11
C PRO A 99 -3.39 -8.99 -18.37
N ALA A 100 -2.70 -8.03 -19.01
CA ALA A 100 -1.99 -8.27 -20.25
C ALA A 100 -1.13 -9.54 -20.15
N PRO A 101 -1.11 -10.41 -21.18
CA PRO A 101 -0.27 -11.60 -21.17
C PRO A 101 1.20 -11.16 -21.06
N GLY A 102 1.78 -11.31 -19.86
CA GLY A 102 3.11 -10.81 -19.53
C GLY A 102 3.19 -9.99 -18.23
N ALA A 103 2.07 -9.53 -17.68
CA ALA A 103 2.01 -9.01 -16.32
C ALA A 103 2.04 -10.17 -15.30
N ARG A 104 3.15 -10.92 -15.28
CA ARG A 104 3.42 -11.87 -14.19
C ARG A 104 3.50 -11.06 -12.90
N GLY A 105 2.43 -11.11 -12.12
CA GLY A 105 2.38 -10.57 -10.78
C GLY A 105 3.57 -11.10 -9.99
N ARG A 106 4.39 -10.19 -9.47
CA ARG A 106 5.36 -10.51 -8.42
C ARG A 106 4.56 -10.71 -7.13
N GLY A 107 3.92 -11.86 -6.98
CA GLY A 107 2.93 -12.06 -5.93
C GLY A 107 2.40 -13.49 -5.82
N GLY A 108 3.28 -14.48 -5.94
CA GLY A 108 3.01 -15.84 -5.47
C GLY A 108 4.07 -16.20 -4.45
N ARG A 109 3.71 -16.18 -3.15
CA ARG A 109 4.35 -17.05 -2.18
C ARG A 109 3.34 -18.12 -1.81
N ARG A 110 3.78 -19.36 -2.05
CA ARG A 110 3.21 -20.60 -1.53
C ARG A 110 3.17 -20.57 -0.01
#